data_AF-A0A5B6TTW7-F1
#
_entry.id   AF-A0A5B6TTW7-F1
#
_cell.length_a   1.000
_cell.length_b   1.000
_cell.length_c   1.000
_cell.angle_alpha   90.00
_cell.angle_beta   90.00
_cell.angle_gamma   90.00
#
_symmetry.space_group_name_H-M   'P 1'
#
loop_
_entity.id
_entity.type
_entity.pdbx_description
1 polymer ?
#
loop_
_entity_poly.entity_id
_entity_poly.type
_entity_poly.pdbx_seq_one_letter_code
_entity_poly.pdbx_strand_id
1 'polypeptide(L)'
;MPTELLGELAKHLISDDPAATARNLTNFKATSRSVQHEFENGGAVGEFHTRLNRLGTSAQALYTAAMPAQDDLPDLLKSRYLTRTAGPILTFQNATRKSAVADKILALTDQGAEARALSKIADNLGNFSQVDRTRLLDRSVELFAATAAQGAHGQWSVLINTARALKKGHEHLNDGQRERLNGSFAQDPYAGALYRAIQVRSTGRAVPQPNPDLDRNIDAIGNRANGLPPERSYGQANEIAQIGTSINESYDSARAELMRSDRGRELAR
;
A
#
# COMPACT_ATOMS: atom_id res chain seq x y z
N MET A 1 23.02 15.20 24.72
CA MET A 1 21.65 15.77 24.68
C MET A 1 20.79 15.05 25.72
N PRO A 2 19.80 15.73 26.30
CA PRO A 2 18.79 15.08 27.14
C PRO A 2 18.03 14.03 26.33
N THR A 3 17.75 12.90 26.96
CA THR A 3 17.04 11.75 26.39
C THR A 3 15.66 12.13 25.81
N GLU A 4 14.96 13.02 26.50
CA GLU A 4 13.63 13.52 26.12
C GLU A 4 13.64 14.30 24.80
N LEU A 5 14.67 15.13 24.57
CA LEU A 5 14.86 15.85 23.31
C LEU A 5 15.13 14.91 22.12
N LEU A 6 15.86 13.81 22.35
CA LEU A 6 16.12 12.80 21.33
C LEU A 6 14.84 12.04 20.95
N GLY A 7 13.99 11.77 21.95
CA GLY A 7 12.68 11.15 21.73
C GLY A 7 11.76 12.01 20.86
N GLU A 8 11.68 13.32 21.14
CA GLU A 8 10.92 14.28 20.34
C GLU A 8 11.45 14.40 18.90
N LEU A 9 12.77 14.52 18.74
CA LEU A 9 13.39 14.57 17.41
C LEU A 9 13.08 13.31 16.60
N ALA A 10 13.09 12.13 17.22
CA ALA A 10 12.77 10.88 16.54
C ALA A 10 11.30 10.82 16.07
N LYS A 11 10.36 11.39 16.83
CA LYS A 11 8.93 11.43 16.42
C LYS A 11 8.72 12.28 15.17
N HIS A 12 9.50 13.35 14.99
CA HIS A 12 9.47 14.15 13.76
C HIS A 12 9.97 13.41 12.52
N LEU A 13 10.64 12.27 12.68
CA LEU A 13 11.11 11.44 11.56
C LEU A 13 10.06 10.41 11.09
N ILE A 14 8.94 10.30 11.80
CA ILE A 14 7.86 9.36 11.52
C ILE A 14 6.91 9.94 10.48
N SER A 15 6.62 9.15 9.46
CA SER A 15 5.66 9.49 8.40
C SER A 15 4.56 8.44 8.32
N ASP A 16 3.61 8.61 7.40
CA ASP A 16 2.62 7.56 7.11
C ASP A 16 3.20 6.42 6.24
N ASP A 17 4.45 6.54 5.75
CA ASP A 17 5.20 5.48 5.06
C ASP A 17 6.09 4.72 6.07
N PRO A 18 5.76 3.46 6.41
CA PRO A 18 6.54 2.64 7.34
C PRO A 18 7.97 2.39 6.88
N ALA A 19 8.20 2.20 5.57
CA ALA A 19 9.52 1.94 5.02
C ALA A 19 10.42 3.18 5.08
N ALA A 20 9.86 4.36 4.80
CA ALA A 20 10.56 5.63 4.99
C ALA A 20 10.86 5.88 6.47
N THR A 21 9.88 5.65 7.35
CA THR A 21 10.04 5.77 8.80
C THR A 21 11.16 4.87 9.32
N ALA A 22 11.19 3.60 8.93
CA ALA A 22 12.21 2.64 9.35
C ALA A 22 13.61 3.09 8.94
N ARG A 23 13.76 3.59 7.70
CA ARG A 23 15.03 4.13 7.19
C ARG A 23 15.47 5.37 7.97
N ASN A 24 14.57 6.33 8.17
CA ASN A 24 14.88 7.57 8.86
C ASN A 24 15.31 7.31 10.31
N LEU A 25 14.58 6.45 11.03
CA LEU A 25 14.92 6.08 12.41
C LEU A 25 16.23 5.31 12.49
N THR A 26 16.52 4.43 11.52
CA THR A 26 17.80 3.70 11.47
C THR A 26 18.98 4.65 11.23
N ASN A 27 18.83 5.61 10.31
CA ASN A 27 19.85 6.64 10.06
C ASN A 27 20.06 7.53 11.29
N PHE A 28 18.97 7.92 11.95
CA PHE A 28 19.04 8.70 13.18
C PHE A 28 19.74 7.94 14.30
N LYS A 29 19.39 6.66 14.52
CA LYS A 29 20.06 5.76 15.47
C LYS A 29 21.58 5.72 15.25
N ALA A 30 22.01 5.72 13.99
CA ALA A 30 23.43 5.66 13.62
C ALA A 30 24.19 7.00 13.78
N THR A 31 23.50 8.11 14.08
CA THR A 31 24.12 9.45 14.08
C THR A 31 25.06 9.69 15.27
N SER A 32 24.81 9.06 16.43
CA SER A 32 25.73 9.12 17.58
C SER A 32 25.48 8.00 18.59
N ARG A 33 26.46 7.69 19.44
CA ARG A 33 26.31 6.70 20.54
C ARG A 33 25.19 7.05 21.51
N SER A 34 24.97 8.34 21.78
CA SER A 34 23.89 8.78 22.68
C SER A 34 22.51 8.51 22.09
N VAL A 35 22.33 8.69 20.79
CA VAL A 35 21.08 8.33 20.10
C VAL A 35 20.92 6.82 20.08
N GLN A 36 21.98 6.09 19.74
CA GLN A 36 21.97 4.63 19.75
C GLN A 36 21.52 4.06 21.11
N HIS A 37 22.06 4.58 22.20
CA HIS A 37 21.72 4.18 23.57
C HIS A 37 20.24 4.41 23.89
N GLU A 38 19.62 5.48 23.38
CA GLU A 38 18.18 5.72 23.58
C GLU A 38 17.30 4.68 22.87
N PHE A 39 17.73 4.22 21.71
CA PHE A 39 17.03 3.13 21.00
C PHE A 39 17.22 1.77 21.68
N GLU A 40 18.32 1.58 22.41
CA GLU A 40 18.68 0.29 23.02
C GLU A 40 18.11 0.09 24.42
N ASN A 41 17.85 1.17 25.16
CA ASN A 41 17.40 1.10 26.55
C ASN A 41 15.87 0.99 26.74
N GLY A 42 15.13 0.67 25.68
CA GLY A 42 13.69 0.43 25.79
C GLY A 42 12.85 1.69 26.04
N GLY A 43 13.32 2.87 25.62
CA GLY A 43 12.44 4.03 25.51
C GLY A 43 11.36 3.82 24.46
N ALA A 44 10.25 4.58 24.51
CA ALA A 44 9.11 4.43 23.59
C ALA A 44 9.51 4.45 22.10
N VAL A 45 10.53 5.23 21.74
CA VAL A 45 11.09 5.27 20.37
C VAL A 45 11.82 3.97 20.02
N GLY A 46 12.60 3.41 20.94
CA GLY A 46 13.30 2.14 20.75
C GLY A 46 12.34 0.95 20.63
N GLU A 47 11.27 0.94 21.44
CA GLU A 47 10.19 -0.04 21.35
C GLU A 47 9.45 0.05 20.01
N PHE A 48 9.07 1.26 19.59
CA PHE A 48 8.46 1.49 18.29
C PHE A 48 9.36 1.04 17.13
N HIS A 49 10.66 1.38 17.17
CA HIS A 49 11.62 0.96 16.15
C HIS A 49 11.75 -0.56 16.08
N THR A 50 11.79 -1.24 17.23
CA THR A 50 11.84 -2.70 17.31
C THR A 50 10.59 -3.34 16.71
N ARG A 51 9.40 -2.85 17.08
CA ARG A 51 8.11 -3.30 16.52
C ARG A 51 8.05 -3.07 15.00
N LEU A 52 8.48 -1.90 14.54
CA LEU A 52 8.52 -1.55 13.11
C LEU A 52 9.44 -2.50 12.32
N ASN A 53 10.61 -2.86 12.85
CA ASN A 53 11.53 -3.78 12.19
C ASN A 53 10.96 -5.22 12.13
N ARG A 54 10.29 -5.67 13.18
CA ARG A 54 9.57 -6.97 13.19
C ARG A 54 8.47 -7.00 12.13
N LEU A 55 7.64 -5.97 12.07
CA LEU A 55 6.59 -5.82 11.04
C LEU A 55 7.18 -5.76 9.62
N GLY A 56 8.27 -5.02 9.43
CA GLY A 56 8.98 -4.95 8.15
C GLY A 56 9.52 -6.30 7.70
N THR A 57 10.04 -7.10 8.64
CA THR A 57 10.50 -8.48 8.37
C THR A 57 9.33 -9.37 7.93
N SER A 58 8.20 -9.32 8.63
CA SER A 58 6.98 -10.05 8.23
C SER A 58 6.46 -9.60 6.86
N ALA A 59 6.44 -8.30 6.59
CA ALA A 59 6.02 -7.76 5.30
C ALA A 59 6.95 -8.19 4.16
N GLN A 60 8.25 -8.35 4.42
CA GLN A 60 9.20 -8.91 3.45
C GLN A 60 8.94 -10.40 3.21
N ALA A 61 8.68 -11.19 4.24
CA ALA A 61 8.32 -12.60 4.08
C ALA A 61 7.05 -12.75 3.23
N LEU A 62 6.00 -11.95 3.53
CA LEU A 62 4.78 -11.89 2.73
C LEU A 62 5.04 -11.50 1.29
N TYR A 63 5.89 -10.49 1.03
CA TYR A 63 6.21 -10.08 -0.33
C TYR A 63 6.87 -11.22 -1.12
N THR A 64 7.83 -11.93 -0.52
CA THR A 64 8.48 -13.08 -1.14
C THR A 64 7.47 -14.18 -1.49
N ALA A 65 6.52 -14.46 -0.59
CA ALA A 65 5.44 -15.41 -0.84
C ALA A 65 4.45 -14.92 -1.91
N ALA A 66 4.18 -13.61 -1.94
CA ALA A 66 3.23 -12.95 -2.83
C ALA A 66 3.74 -12.71 -4.26
N MET A 67 5.05 -12.66 -4.45
CA MET A 67 5.67 -12.21 -5.70
C MET A 67 6.59 -13.27 -6.36
N PRO A 68 6.26 -14.57 -6.36
CA PRO A 68 7.04 -15.52 -7.13
C PRO A 68 6.88 -15.27 -8.65
N ALA A 69 7.70 -15.91 -9.48
CA ALA A 69 7.50 -15.91 -10.94
C ALA A 69 6.11 -16.51 -11.24
N GLN A 70 5.17 -15.68 -11.70
CA GLN A 70 3.80 -16.09 -11.96
C GLN A 70 3.61 -16.54 -13.41
N ASP A 71 4.70 -16.73 -14.15
CA ASP A 71 4.72 -16.72 -15.62
C ASP A 71 3.78 -17.76 -16.23
N ASP A 72 3.63 -18.91 -15.56
CA ASP A 72 2.79 -20.04 -15.97
C ASP A 72 1.28 -19.87 -15.66
N LEU A 73 0.88 -18.82 -14.93
CA LEU A 73 -0.53 -18.61 -14.59
C LEU A 73 -1.25 -17.80 -15.70
N PRO A 74 -2.53 -18.09 -16.00
CA PRO A 74 -3.37 -17.20 -16.79
C PRO A 74 -3.45 -15.79 -16.17
N ASP A 75 -3.48 -14.75 -17.01
CA ASP A 75 -3.44 -13.35 -16.57
C ASP A 75 -4.56 -12.98 -15.59
N LEU A 76 -5.75 -13.56 -15.74
CA LEU A 76 -6.84 -13.36 -14.79
C LEU A 76 -6.48 -13.87 -13.38
N LEU A 77 -5.77 -14.99 -13.27
CA LEU A 77 -5.28 -15.52 -11.99
C LEU A 77 -4.11 -14.69 -11.47
N LYS A 78 -3.16 -14.29 -12.34
CA LYS A 78 -2.06 -13.36 -11.99
C LYS A 78 -2.61 -12.07 -11.38
N SER A 79 -3.54 -11.41 -12.08
CA SER A 79 -4.24 -10.19 -11.64
C SER A 79 -4.91 -10.38 -10.28
N ARG A 80 -5.68 -11.47 -10.09
CA ARG A 80 -6.37 -11.75 -8.82
C ARG A 80 -5.40 -11.99 -7.67
N TYR A 81 -4.32 -12.74 -7.92
CA TYR A 81 -3.33 -13.03 -6.90
C TYR A 81 -2.56 -11.75 -6.55
N LEU A 82 -1.92 -11.12 -7.54
CA LEU A 82 -1.11 -9.91 -7.39
C LEU A 82 -1.88 -8.80 -6.64
N THR A 83 -3.11 -8.52 -7.03
CA THR A 83 -3.86 -7.41 -6.44
C THR A 83 -4.39 -7.69 -5.03
N ARG A 84 -4.58 -8.95 -4.67
CA ARG A 84 -4.94 -9.33 -3.29
C ARG A 84 -3.73 -9.30 -2.37
N THR A 85 -2.59 -9.77 -2.86
CA THR A 85 -1.41 -9.98 -2.04
C THR A 85 -0.56 -8.72 -1.93
N ALA A 86 -0.34 -7.99 -3.03
CA ALA A 86 0.58 -6.86 -3.06
C ALA A 86 0.00 -5.59 -2.42
N GLY A 87 -1.30 -5.31 -2.60
CA GLY A 87 -1.94 -4.08 -2.12
C GLY A 87 -1.71 -3.84 -0.62
N PRO A 88 -2.14 -4.78 0.26
CA PRO A 88 -2.00 -4.62 1.71
C PRO A 88 -0.55 -4.52 2.20
N ILE A 89 0.44 -5.07 1.49
CA ILE A 89 1.84 -5.07 1.95
C ILE A 89 2.67 -3.93 1.34
N LEU A 90 2.10 -3.18 0.39
CA LEU A 90 2.85 -2.26 -0.47
C LEU A 90 3.51 -1.11 0.31
N THR A 91 2.85 -0.61 1.36
CA THR A 91 3.33 0.46 2.25
C THR A 91 4.69 0.13 2.88
N PHE A 92 4.95 -1.15 3.17
CA PHE A 92 6.18 -1.63 3.77
C PHE A 92 7.31 -1.94 2.78
N GLN A 93 7.03 -1.91 1.47
CA GLN A 93 8.02 -2.29 0.47
C GLN A 93 8.92 -1.13 0.06
N ASN A 94 10.15 -1.46 -0.34
CA ASN A 94 11.06 -0.49 -0.95
C ASN A 94 10.62 -0.09 -2.37
N ALA A 95 11.23 0.97 -2.90
CA ALA A 95 10.91 1.52 -4.21
C ALA A 95 11.03 0.48 -5.35
N THR A 96 12.08 -0.35 -5.34
CA THR A 96 12.30 -1.40 -6.34
C THR A 96 11.15 -2.40 -6.38
N ARG A 97 10.69 -2.87 -5.22
CA ARG A 97 9.58 -3.81 -5.10
C ARG A 97 8.24 -3.19 -5.50
N LYS A 98 8.02 -1.91 -5.12
CA LYS A 98 6.85 -1.14 -5.55
C LYS A 98 6.80 -1.00 -7.09
N SER A 99 7.93 -0.65 -7.72
CA SER A 99 8.06 -0.61 -9.19
C SER A 99 7.76 -1.97 -9.82
N ALA A 100 8.32 -3.05 -9.27
CA ALA A 100 8.10 -4.40 -9.79
C ALA A 100 6.62 -4.83 -9.76
N VAL A 101 5.84 -4.38 -8.77
CA VAL A 101 4.38 -4.57 -8.75
C VAL A 101 3.72 -3.83 -9.91
N ALA A 102 4.09 -2.56 -10.15
CA ALA A 102 3.55 -1.79 -11.26
C ALA A 102 3.90 -2.44 -12.61
N ASP A 103 5.14 -2.87 -12.78
CA ASP A 103 5.60 -3.56 -13.99
C ASP A 103 4.82 -4.85 -14.25
N LYS A 104 4.57 -5.67 -13.22
CA LYS A 104 3.76 -6.89 -13.36
C LYS A 104 2.30 -6.61 -13.70
N ILE A 105 1.72 -5.52 -13.23
CA ILE A 105 0.35 -5.12 -13.62
C ILE A 105 0.32 -4.73 -15.09
N LEU A 106 1.27 -3.90 -15.53
CA LEU A 106 1.35 -3.38 -16.90
C LEU A 106 1.83 -4.44 -17.91
N ALA A 107 2.41 -5.55 -17.44
CA ALA A 107 2.80 -6.69 -18.27
C ALA A 107 1.66 -7.69 -18.51
N LEU A 108 0.47 -7.49 -17.93
CA LEU A 108 -0.70 -8.33 -18.21
C LEU A 108 -1.16 -8.09 -19.67
N THR A 109 -1.31 -9.17 -20.43
CA THR A 109 -1.69 -9.14 -21.85
C THR A 109 -3.20 -9.13 -22.04
N ASP A 110 -3.94 -9.75 -21.13
CA ASP A 110 -5.41 -9.69 -21.12
C ASP A 110 -5.90 -8.34 -20.57
N GLN A 111 -6.53 -7.53 -21.43
CA GLN A 111 -7.03 -6.20 -21.07
C GLN A 111 -8.03 -6.23 -19.91
N GLY A 112 -8.85 -7.29 -19.82
CA GLY A 112 -9.79 -7.47 -18.72
C GLY A 112 -9.10 -7.67 -17.38
N ALA A 113 -8.06 -8.51 -17.34
CA ALA A 113 -7.22 -8.77 -16.18
C ALA A 113 -6.40 -7.54 -15.79
N GLU A 114 -5.83 -6.83 -16.78
CA GLU A 114 -5.08 -5.59 -16.60
C GLU A 114 -5.96 -4.50 -15.99
N ALA A 115 -7.11 -4.20 -16.61
CA ALA A 115 -8.07 -3.21 -16.11
C ALA A 115 -8.54 -3.54 -14.69
N ARG A 116 -8.81 -4.81 -14.41
CA ARG A 116 -9.15 -5.27 -13.06
C ARG A 116 -8.01 -5.01 -12.09
N ALA A 117 -6.77 -5.29 -12.47
CA ALA A 117 -5.62 -5.06 -11.61
C ALA A 117 -5.42 -3.58 -11.31
N LEU A 118 -5.51 -2.72 -12.32
CA LEU A 118 -5.49 -1.26 -12.18
C LEU A 118 -6.56 -0.76 -11.21
N SER A 119 -7.80 -1.24 -11.35
CA SER A 119 -8.93 -0.90 -10.46
C SER A 119 -8.70 -1.26 -8.99
N LYS A 120 -8.00 -2.37 -8.75
CA LYS A 120 -7.73 -2.88 -7.41
C LYS A 120 -6.50 -2.22 -6.77
N ILE A 121 -5.45 -1.99 -7.54
CA ILE A 121 -4.26 -1.31 -7.02
C ILE A 121 -4.50 0.20 -6.83
N ALA A 122 -5.52 0.76 -7.47
CA ALA A 122 -5.83 2.19 -7.40
C ALA A 122 -6.03 2.74 -5.98
N ASP A 123 -6.50 1.92 -5.04
CA ASP A 123 -6.63 2.30 -3.61
C ASP A 123 -5.26 2.55 -2.94
N ASN A 124 -4.18 2.14 -3.59
CA ASN A 124 -2.80 2.20 -3.08
C ASN A 124 -1.89 3.10 -3.92
N LEU A 125 -2.44 3.94 -4.82
CA LEU A 125 -1.63 4.78 -5.72
C LEU A 125 -0.67 5.73 -4.98
N GLY A 126 -1.06 6.20 -3.80
CA GLY A 126 -0.21 7.04 -2.95
C GLY A 126 1.08 6.36 -2.48
N ASN A 127 1.13 5.02 -2.51
CA ASN A 127 2.31 4.26 -2.09
C ASN A 127 3.36 4.12 -3.20
N PHE A 128 3.01 4.41 -4.46
CA PHE A 128 3.92 4.33 -5.60
C PHE A 128 4.70 5.63 -5.80
N SER A 129 5.82 5.53 -6.51
CA SER A 129 6.54 6.71 -6.99
C SER A 129 5.66 7.52 -7.95
N GLN A 130 5.97 8.81 -8.13
CA GLN A 130 5.27 9.63 -9.12
C GLN A 130 5.35 9.02 -10.53
N VAL A 131 6.50 8.42 -10.89
CA VAL A 131 6.71 7.78 -12.19
C VAL A 131 5.78 6.58 -12.36
N ASP A 132 5.78 5.64 -11.41
CA ASP A 132 4.95 4.43 -11.51
C ASP A 132 3.46 4.75 -11.43
N ARG A 133 3.08 5.68 -10.55
CA ARG A 133 1.71 6.19 -10.45
C ARG A 133 1.24 6.79 -11.78
N THR A 134 2.10 7.57 -12.43
CA THR A 134 1.80 8.17 -13.74
C THR A 134 1.61 7.08 -14.79
N ARG A 135 2.50 6.08 -14.87
CA ARG A 135 2.39 4.95 -15.81
C ARG A 135 1.09 4.16 -15.63
N LEU A 136 0.73 3.82 -14.39
CA LEU A 136 -0.51 3.10 -14.07
C LEU A 136 -1.77 3.90 -14.45
N LEU A 137 -1.76 5.21 -14.20
CA LEU A 137 -2.88 6.09 -14.55
C LEU A 137 -2.96 6.35 -16.05
N ASP A 138 -1.83 6.53 -16.75
CA ASP A 138 -1.77 6.65 -18.21
C ASP A 138 -2.40 5.43 -18.87
N ARG A 139 -2.02 4.24 -18.41
CA ARG A 139 -2.59 3.00 -18.93
C ARG A 139 -4.09 2.88 -18.64
N SER A 140 -4.54 3.35 -17.48
CA SER A 140 -5.96 3.39 -17.14
C SER A 140 -6.75 4.33 -18.06
N VAL A 141 -6.20 5.51 -18.38
CA VAL A 141 -6.80 6.47 -19.33
C VAL A 141 -6.84 5.87 -20.74
N GLU A 142 -5.74 5.27 -21.19
CA GLU A 142 -5.64 4.64 -22.51
C GLU A 142 -6.68 3.54 -22.70
N LEU A 143 -6.76 2.58 -21.77
CA LEU A 143 -7.73 1.50 -21.82
C LEU A 143 -9.17 2.01 -21.73
N PHE A 144 -9.44 3.02 -20.90
CA PHE A 144 -10.76 3.66 -20.83
C PHE A 144 -11.15 4.29 -22.17
N ALA A 145 -10.28 5.14 -22.73
CA ALA A 145 -10.53 5.83 -23.99
C ALA A 145 -10.71 4.85 -25.16
N ALA A 146 -9.82 3.87 -25.29
CA ALA A 146 -9.87 2.86 -26.34
C ALA A 146 -11.14 1.99 -26.26
N THR A 147 -11.60 1.69 -25.05
CA THR A 147 -12.84 0.90 -24.85
C THR A 147 -14.08 1.75 -25.10
N ALA A 148 -14.09 3.01 -24.65
CA ALA A 148 -15.20 3.94 -24.89
C ALA A 148 -15.40 4.22 -26.38
N ALA A 149 -14.32 4.39 -27.14
CA ALA A 149 -14.38 4.61 -28.59
C ALA A 149 -15.02 3.44 -29.38
N GLN A 150 -15.09 2.24 -28.80
CA GLN A 150 -15.75 1.08 -29.40
C GLN A 150 -17.28 1.06 -29.17
N GLY A 151 -17.81 1.98 -28.35
CA GLY A 151 -19.24 2.10 -28.06
C GLY A 151 -19.86 0.78 -27.56
N ALA A 152 -20.95 0.36 -28.20
CA ALA A 152 -21.68 -0.87 -27.84
C ALA A 152 -20.87 -2.17 -28.01
N HIS A 153 -19.77 -2.14 -28.76
CA HIS A 153 -18.89 -3.30 -28.96
C HIS A 153 -17.72 -3.32 -27.97
N GLY A 154 -17.53 -2.27 -27.16
CA GLY A 154 -16.48 -2.18 -26.17
C GLY A 154 -16.66 -3.22 -25.06
N GLN A 155 -15.54 -3.72 -24.54
CA GLN A 155 -15.55 -4.64 -23.40
C GLN A 155 -15.99 -3.91 -22.13
N TRP A 156 -17.26 -4.09 -21.76
CA TRP A 156 -17.88 -3.42 -20.61
C TRP A 156 -17.11 -3.58 -19.29
N SER A 157 -16.52 -4.77 -19.07
CA SER A 157 -15.69 -5.06 -17.91
C SER A 157 -14.43 -4.20 -17.85
N VAL A 158 -13.77 -3.95 -18.99
CA VAL A 158 -12.60 -3.08 -19.08
C VAL A 158 -13.01 -1.65 -18.73
N LEU A 159 -14.05 -1.13 -19.39
CA LEU A 159 -14.55 0.24 -19.19
C LEU A 159 -14.89 0.53 -17.72
N ILE A 160 -15.63 -0.37 -17.06
CA ILE A 160 -15.99 -0.20 -15.64
C ILE A 160 -14.75 -0.21 -14.75
N ASN A 161 -13.82 -1.13 -14.97
CA ASN A 161 -12.67 -1.28 -14.08
C ASN A 161 -11.68 -0.12 -14.24
N THR A 162 -11.43 0.36 -15.45
CA THR A 162 -10.60 1.55 -15.70
C THR A 162 -11.27 2.81 -15.17
N ALA A 163 -12.58 2.97 -15.34
CA ALA A 163 -13.31 4.08 -14.74
C ALA A 163 -13.21 4.08 -13.20
N ARG A 164 -13.31 2.91 -12.55
CA ARG A 164 -13.06 2.78 -11.10
C ARG A 164 -11.63 3.15 -10.73
N ALA A 165 -10.63 2.69 -11.50
CA ALA A 165 -9.22 3.03 -11.25
C ALA A 165 -9.01 4.55 -11.30
N LEU A 166 -9.49 5.18 -12.37
CA LEU A 166 -9.40 6.63 -12.60
C LEU A 166 -10.17 7.44 -11.58
N LYS A 167 -11.29 6.93 -11.04
CA LYS A 167 -12.06 7.62 -10.01
C LYS A 167 -11.38 7.54 -8.64
N LYS A 168 -10.80 6.39 -8.29
CA LYS A 168 -9.99 6.22 -7.07
C LYS A 168 -8.69 7.04 -7.14
N GLY A 169 -8.07 7.09 -8.31
CA GLY A 169 -6.84 7.85 -8.55
C GLY A 169 -7.06 9.30 -8.99
N HIS A 170 -8.28 9.84 -8.87
CA HIS A 170 -8.63 11.13 -9.47
C HIS A 170 -7.71 12.28 -8.99
N GLU A 171 -7.40 12.30 -7.69
CA GLU A 171 -6.51 13.30 -7.08
C GLU A 171 -5.06 13.18 -7.54
N HIS A 172 -4.69 12.05 -8.16
CA HIS A 172 -3.35 11.78 -8.66
C HIS A 172 -3.21 11.99 -10.17
N LEU A 173 -4.30 12.26 -10.89
CA LEU A 173 -4.23 12.54 -12.33
C LEU A 173 -3.46 13.84 -12.58
N ASN A 174 -2.54 13.83 -13.54
CA ASN A 174 -1.93 15.05 -14.06
C ASN A 174 -2.84 15.72 -15.11
N ASP A 175 -2.51 16.93 -15.52
CA ASP A 175 -3.36 17.72 -16.43
C ASP A 175 -3.57 17.04 -17.79
N GLY A 176 -2.52 16.47 -18.38
CA GLY A 176 -2.63 15.74 -19.65
C GLY A 176 -3.45 14.44 -19.55
N GLN A 177 -3.48 13.79 -18.39
CA GLN A 177 -4.38 12.65 -18.13
C GLN A 177 -5.83 13.11 -17.97
N ARG A 178 -6.07 14.22 -17.26
CA ARG A 178 -7.42 14.81 -17.11
C ARG A 178 -7.98 15.25 -18.45
N GLU A 179 -7.16 15.89 -19.28
CA GLU A 179 -7.56 16.34 -20.61
C GLU A 179 -7.96 15.17 -21.50
N ARG A 180 -7.12 14.11 -21.60
CA ARG A 180 -7.45 12.90 -22.38
C ARG A 180 -8.72 12.21 -21.87
N LEU A 181 -8.90 12.13 -20.55
CA LEU A 181 -10.10 11.57 -19.94
C LEU A 181 -11.35 12.39 -20.30
N ASN A 182 -11.27 13.72 -20.19
CA ASN A 182 -12.37 14.61 -20.57
C ASN A 182 -12.67 14.55 -22.08
N GLY A 183 -11.64 14.43 -22.92
CA GLY A 183 -11.80 14.19 -24.36
C GLY A 183 -12.57 12.92 -24.65
N SER A 184 -12.33 11.85 -23.87
CA SER A 184 -13.07 10.59 -23.99
C SER A 184 -14.56 10.77 -23.64
N PHE A 185 -14.87 11.61 -22.65
CA PHE A 185 -16.26 11.92 -22.30
C PHE A 185 -16.99 12.76 -23.36
N ALA A 186 -16.28 13.63 -24.06
CA ALA A 186 -16.84 14.42 -25.15
C ALA A 186 -17.14 13.54 -26.38
N GLN A 187 -16.27 12.56 -26.65
CA GLN A 187 -16.45 11.61 -27.74
C GLN A 187 -17.54 10.58 -27.46
N ASP A 188 -17.62 10.08 -26.22
CA ASP A 188 -18.68 9.18 -25.77
C ASP A 188 -19.35 9.71 -24.47
N PRO A 189 -20.47 10.44 -24.60
CA PRO A 189 -21.23 10.94 -23.46
C PRO A 189 -21.70 9.85 -22.50
N TYR A 190 -21.94 8.62 -23.00
CA TYR A 190 -22.37 7.49 -22.17
C TYR A 190 -21.24 7.00 -21.27
N ALA A 191 -20.01 6.87 -21.79
CA ALA A 191 -18.83 6.58 -20.98
C ALA A 191 -18.61 7.66 -19.90
N GLY A 192 -18.83 8.94 -20.23
CA GLY A 192 -18.81 10.03 -19.26
C GLY A 192 -19.88 9.89 -18.18
N ALA A 193 -21.10 9.52 -18.54
CA ALA A 193 -22.18 9.27 -17.59
C ALA A 193 -21.86 8.08 -16.67
N LEU A 194 -21.33 6.99 -17.21
CA LEU A 194 -20.86 5.84 -16.43
C LEU A 194 -19.79 6.24 -15.42
N TYR A 195 -18.74 6.95 -15.86
CA TYR A 195 -17.66 7.39 -14.98
C TYR A 195 -18.20 8.19 -13.77
N ARG A 196 -19.15 9.09 -14.02
CA ARG A 196 -19.83 9.86 -12.96
C ARG A 196 -20.68 8.98 -12.05
N ALA A 197 -21.40 8.01 -12.60
CA ALA A 197 -22.28 7.11 -11.84
C ALA A 197 -21.54 6.09 -10.95
N ILE A 198 -20.31 5.71 -11.31
CA ILE A 198 -19.52 4.75 -10.53
C ILE A 198 -19.31 5.26 -9.11
N GLN A 199 -19.79 4.53 -8.12
CA GLN A 199 -19.47 4.81 -6.72
C GLN A 199 -18.17 4.12 -6.35
N VAL A 200 -17.21 4.88 -5.84
CA VAL A 200 -16.00 4.34 -5.21
C VAL A 200 -16.13 4.57 -3.72
N ARG A 201 -16.03 3.50 -2.92
CA ARG A 201 -15.99 3.65 -1.46
C ARG A 201 -14.63 4.24 -1.11
N SER A 202 -14.62 5.40 -0.46
CA SER A 202 -13.42 5.84 0.26
C SER A 202 -13.17 4.83 1.38
N THR A 203 -12.06 4.11 1.29
CA THR A 203 -11.52 3.35 2.42
C THR A 203 -10.87 4.34 3.38
N GLY A 204 -11.69 5.11 4.10
CA GLY A 204 -11.18 5.92 5.20
C GLY A 204 -10.46 5.01 6.18
N ARG A 205 -9.21 5.33 6.54
CA ARG A 205 -8.51 4.63 7.61
C ARG A 205 -9.32 4.80 8.90
N ALA A 206 -9.75 3.69 9.49
CA ALA A 206 -10.34 3.71 10.82
C ALA A 206 -9.32 4.26 11.83
N VAL A 207 -9.79 5.00 12.83
CA VAL A 207 -8.92 5.49 13.90
C VAL A 207 -8.32 4.27 14.63
N PRO A 208 -6.98 4.18 14.78
CA PRO A 208 -6.35 3.04 15.43
C PRO A 208 -6.80 2.94 16.90
N GLN A 209 -7.43 1.82 17.24
CA GLN A 209 -7.79 1.53 18.62
C GLN A 209 -6.55 1.07 19.41
N PRO A 210 -6.39 1.46 20.69
CA PRO A 210 -5.34 0.94 21.54
C PRO A 210 -5.39 -0.59 21.58
N ASN A 211 -4.25 -1.24 21.36
CA ASN A 211 -4.12 -2.69 21.39
C ASN A 211 -3.24 -3.11 22.58
N PRO A 212 -3.82 -3.59 23.70
CA PRO A 212 -3.04 -3.94 24.89
C PRO A 212 -2.12 -5.15 24.67
N ASP A 213 -2.35 -5.96 23.65
CA ASP A 213 -1.57 -7.14 23.30
C ASP A 213 -0.75 -6.91 22.00
N LEU A 214 -0.35 -5.67 21.71
CA LEU A 214 0.31 -5.31 20.45
C LEU A 214 1.52 -6.19 20.13
N ASP A 215 2.42 -6.42 21.09
CA ASP A 215 3.63 -7.23 20.86
C ASP A 215 3.31 -8.69 20.54
N ARG A 216 2.32 -9.27 21.24
CA ARG A 216 1.84 -10.63 20.98
C ARG A 216 1.20 -10.73 19.59
N ASN A 217 0.47 -9.70 19.16
CA ASN A 217 -0.11 -9.65 17.83
C ASN A 217 0.97 -9.54 16.74
N ILE A 218 2.03 -8.77 16.97
CA ILE A 218 3.18 -8.70 16.06
C ILE A 218 3.89 -10.06 15.98
N ASP A 219 4.05 -10.79 17.09
CA ASP A 219 4.60 -12.15 17.08
C ASP A 219 3.71 -13.12 16.29
N ALA A 220 2.40 -13.06 16.50
CA ALA A 220 1.44 -13.88 15.76
C ALA A 220 1.48 -13.59 14.24
N ILE A 221 1.60 -12.31 13.86
CA ILE A 221 1.82 -11.89 12.46
C ILE A 221 3.12 -12.51 11.92
N GLY A 222 4.21 -12.43 12.68
CA GLY A 222 5.50 -13.01 12.30
C GLY A 222 5.42 -14.51 12.05
N ASN A 223 4.80 -15.24 12.98
CA ASN A 223 4.63 -16.69 12.86
C ASN A 223 3.77 -17.07 11.66
N ARG A 224 2.66 -16.35 11.41
CA ARG A 224 1.80 -16.59 10.25
C ARG A 224 2.50 -16.29 8.94
N ALA A 225 3.21 -15.16 8.84
CA ALA A 225 3.93 -14.77 7.63
C ALA A 225 5.03 -15.78 7.25
N ASN A 226 5.74 -16.31 8.25
CA ASN A 226 6.80 -17.30 8.05
C ASN A 226 6.26 -18.74 7.84
N GLY A 227 5.04 -19.02 8.30
CA GLY A 227 4.39 -20.33 8.16
C GLY A 227 3.62 -20.53 6.86
N LEU A 228 3.61 -19.55 5.94
CA LEU A 228 2.88 -19.66 4.69
C LEU A 228 3.45 -20.81 3.83
N PRO A 229 2.60 -21.74 3.36
CA PRO A 229 3.06 -22.81 2.47
C PRO A 229 3.53 -22.23 1.13
N PRO A 230 4.39 -22.92 0.37
CA PRO A 230 4.82 -22.48 -0.96
C PRO A 230 3.72 -22.60 -2.03
N GLU A 231 2.55 -23.14 -1.69
CA GLU A 231 1.45 -23.41 -2.61
C GLU A 231 0.75 -22.13 -3.08
N ARG A 232 0.52 -21.99 -4.38
CA ARG A 232 -0.20 -20.86 -4.97
C ARG A 232 -1.70 -21.17 -5.05
N SER A 233 -2.44 -20.80 -4.01
CA SER A 233 -3.90 -20.97 -3.99
C SER A 233 -4.61 -19.64 -3.75
N TYR A 234 -5.90 -19.60 -4.10
CA TYR A 234 -6.76 -18.47 -3.76
C TYR A 234 -6.91 -18.30 -2.24
N GLY A 235 -6.88 -19.41 -1.49
CA GLY A 235 -6.87 -19.39 -0.03
C GLY A 235 -5.62 -18.69 0.51
N GLN A 236 -4.45 -19.05 -0.02
CA GLN A 236 -3.18 -18.41 0.35
C GLN A 236 -3.18 -16.92 0.02
N ALA A 237 -3.72 -16.51 -1.14
CA ALA A 237 -3.83 -15.09 -1.49
C ALA A 237 -4.69 -14.29 -0.49
N ASN A 238 -5.77 -14.89 0.03
CA ASN A 238 -6.59 -14.26 1.07
C ASN A 238 -5.87 -14.18 2.40
N GLU A 239 -5.14 -15.23 2.76
CA GLU A 239 -4.35 -15.25 3.99
C GLU A 239 -3.26 -14.18 3.97
N ILE A 240 -2.50 -14.06 2.87
CA ILE A 240 -1.51 -13.00 2.68
C ILE A 240 -2.17 -11.61 2.81
N ALA A 241 -3.33 -11.41 2.19
CA ALA A 241 -4.05 -10.15 2.26
C ALA A 241 -4.48 -9.80 3.70
N GLN A 242 -4.95 -10.79 4.46
CA GLN A 242 -5.33 -10.62 5.86
C GLN A 242 -4.11 -10.30 6.73
N ILE A 243 -3.01 -11.04 6.60
CA ILE A 243 -1.78 -10.77 7.37
C ILE A 243 -1.25 -9.37 7.01
N GLY A 244 -1.25 -8.99 5.73
CA GLY A 244 -0.85 -7.65 5.29
C GLY A 244 -1.73 -6.54 5.88
N THR A 245 -3.04 -6.78 6.01
CA THR A 245 -3.94 -5.84 6.69
C THR A 245 -3.56 -5.70 8.17
N SER A 246 -3.37 -6.82 8.87
CA SER A 246 -2.94 -6.82 10.28
C SER A 246 -1.59 -6.13 10.51
N ILE A 247 -0.65 -6.23 9.55
CA ILE A 247 0.63 -5.50 9.60
C ILE A 247 0.40 -3.98 9.64
N ASN A 248 -0.48 -3.45 8.77
CA ASN A 248 -0.77 -2.01 8.77
C ASN A 248 -1.49 -1.59 10.05
N GLU A 249 -2.45 -2.39 10.54
CA GLU A 249 -3.17 -2.10 11.78
C GLU A 249 -2.23 -2.08 13.00
N SER A 250 -1.29 -3.04 13.08
CA SER A 250 -0.27 -3.07 14.14
C SER A 250 0.70 -1.89 14.03
N TYR A 251 1.06 -1.47 12.82
CA TYR A 251 1.88 -0.27 12.62
C TYR A 251 1.17 1.00 13.07
N ASP A 252 -0.08 1.18 12.64
CA ASP A 252 -0.88 2.34 13.00
C ASP A 252 -1.12 2.39 14.52
N SER A 253 -1.29 1.22 15.16
CA SER A 253 -1.39 1.09 16.62
C SER A 253 -0.07 1.45 17.33
N ALA A 254 1.06 0.92 16.87
CA ALA A 254 2.39 1.21 17.42
C ALA A 254 2.72 2.71 17.30
N ARG A 255 2.38 3.31 16.16
CA ARG A 255 2.56 4.75 15.92
C ARG A 255 1.68 5.57 16.85
N ALA A 256 0.40 5.20 17.00
CA ALA A 256 -0.52 5.89 17.90
C ALA A 256 -0.08 5.81 19.36
N GLU A 257 0.46 4.67 19.81
CA GLU A 257 1.02 4.49 21.15
C GLU A 257 2.23 5.43 21.38
N LEU A 258 3.18 5.45 20.43
CA LEU A 258 4.33 6.34 20.51
C LEU A 258 3.91 7.82 20.60
N MET A 259 2.95 8.25 19.77
CA MET A 259 2.44 9.63 19.77
C MET A 259 1.65 10.00 21.05
N ARG A 260 1.20 9.02 21.85
CA ARG A 260 0.52 9.25 23.13
C ARG A 260 1.47 9.25 24.33
N SER A 261 2.67 8.68 24.19
CA SER A 261 3.64 8.51 25.28
C SER A 261 4.04 9.81 25.99
N ASP A 262 3.83 10.99 25.38
CA ASP A 262 4.10 12.30 25.99
C ASP A 262 2.99 12.81 26.90
N ARG A 263 1.72 12.56 26.53
CA ARG A 263 0.57 13.08 27.27
C ARG A 263 0.44 12.49 28.67
N GLY A 264 1.00 11.30 28.88
CA GLY A 264 1.04 10.66 30.20
C GLY A 264 1.96 11.37 31.20
N ARG A 265 3.00 12.08 30.74
CA ARG A 265 3.93 12.79 31.64
C ARG A 265 3.45 14.19 32.02
N GLU A 266 2.65 14.85 31.17
CA GLU A 266 2.04 16.15 31.49
C GLU A 266 0.90 16.04 32.52
N LEU A 267 0.18 14.92 32.57
CA LEU A 267 -0.90 14.69 33.54
C LEU A 267 -0.41 14.17 34.91
N ALA A 268 0.89 13.90 35.05
CA ALA A 268 1.51 13.38 36.28
C ALA A 268 2.42 14.41 36.98
N ARG A 269 2.36 15.68 36.57
CA ARG A 269 3.01 16.83 37.24
C ARG A 269 1.95 17.80 37.74
#